data_AF-A0A2G6PKN9-F1
#
_entry.id   AF-A0A2G6PKN9-F1
#
_cell.length_a   1.000
_cell.length_b   1.000
_cell.length_c   1.000
_cell.angle_alpha   90.00
_cell.angle_beta   90.00
_cell.angle_gamma   90.00
#
_symmetry.space_group_name_H-M   'P 1'
#
loop_
_entity.id
_entity.type
_entity.pdbx_description
1 polymer ?
#
loop_
_entity_poly.entity_id
_entity_poly.type
_entity_poly.pdbx_seq_one_letter_code
_entity_poly.pdbx_strand_id
1 'polypeptide(L)'
;MTKKQIFLNTFLLIFFIFIIYIDGFIGMFGLVIVLFIYSIIFYPFYIVWKKVRKKQFLGYKSYILVFLEKVSGSLFILIILLGGFSYYQNEINPSKMPVYYLSNGDKEVIFHGMSHIGTQDFYDNVKKNIIKSKKDGYVLFFEGVKPGSKESLDKFNNAIGVKFEKNLYESLSKLYGLVNQKNSDFLLLVNNLDFNIDLSIDEIIHYYENTNESIDNFGNIKNDKKELVDISSEVTKVLSQLNEKELKILVYINQSIINFIIKNDSFREFVTNKLANEDLFDVLLDKRNEVIVKAIEDSRYKKIIITYGLMHFDGVLKLLKSQDSAWEIKKIEYLYPVKNA
;
A
#
# COMPACT_ATOMS: atom_id res chain seq x y z
N MET A 1 -28.24 23.72 -30.00
CA MET A 1 -27.33 23.00 -29.09
C MET A 1 -25.91 23.53 -29.31
N THR A 2 -25.18 23.91 -28.27
CA THR A 2 -23.83 24.48 -28.41
C THR A 2 -22.79 23.39 -28.72
N LYS A 3 -21.62 23.74 -29.27
CA LYS A 3 -20.51 22.77 -29.50
C LYS A 3 -20.15 22.01 -28.23
N LYS A 4 -20.11 22.71 -27.10
CA LYS A 4 -19.89 22.12 -25.76
C LYS A 4 -20.95 21.08 -25.41
N GLN A 5 -22.21 21.38 -25.63
CA GLN A 5 -23.32 20.45 -25.35
C GLN A 5 -23.24 19.21 -26.23
N ILE A 6 -22.90 19.37 -27.51
CA ILE A 6 -22.70 18.24 -28.42
C ILE A 6 -21.59 17.35 -27.87
N PHE A 7 -20.42 17.91 -27.55
CA PHE A 7 -19.31 17.17 -26.97
C PHE A 7 -19.68 16.40 -25.69
N LEU A 8 -20.30 17.07 -24.71
CA LEU A 8 -20.66 16.45 -23.43
C LEU A 8 -21.73 15.35 -23.60
N ASN A 9 -22.67 15.51 -24.51
CA ASN A 9 -23.66 14.47 -24.78
C ASN A 9 -23.05 13.28 -25.50
N THR A 10 -22.14 13.52 -26.47
CA THR A 10 -21.37 12.45 -27.11
C THR A 10 -20.50 11.71 -26.11
N PHE A 11 -19.81 12.42 -25.21
CA PHE A 11 -19.02 11.81 -24.15
C PHE A 11 -19.87 10.94 -23.23
N LEU A 12 -21.04 11.43 -22.80
CA LEU A 12 -21.93 10.66 -21.92
C LEU A 12 -22.43 9.38 -22.61
N LEU A 13 -22.73 9.45 -23.92
CA LEU A 13 -23.09 8.27 -24.71
C LEU A 13 -21.94 7.25 -24.77
N ILE A 14 -20.71 7.71 -25.06
CA ILE A 14 -19.52 6.85 -25.04
C ILE A 14 -19.30 6.25 -23.66
N PHE A 15 -19.51 7.02 -22.60
CA PHE A 15 -19.42 6.53 -21.23
C PHE A 15 -20.45 5.44 -20.94
N PHE A 16 -21.71 5.57 -21.41
CA PHE A 16 -22.69 4.48 -21.32
C PHE A 16 -22.23 3.22 -22.05
N ILE A 17 -21.71 3.35 -23.28
CA ILE A 17 -21.16 2.22 -24.03
C ILE A 17 -20.02 1.55 -23.27
N PHE A 18 -19.15 2.35 -22.64
CA PHE A 18 -18.07 1.84 -21.79
C PHE A 18 -18.61 1.10 -20.56
N ILE A 19 -19.63 1.61 -19.87
CA ILE A 19 -20.26 0.90 -18.74
C ILE A 19 -20.88 -0.41 -19.21
N ILE A 20 -21.56 -0.45 -20.36
CA ILE A 20 -22.06 -1.71 -20.95
C ILE A 20 -20.92 -2.69 -21.22
N TYR A 21 -19.77 -2.19 -21.69
CA TYR A 21 -18.62 -3.05 -21.92
C TYR A 21 -18.07 -3.65 -20.62
N ILE A 22 -18.05 -2.88 -19.53
CA ILE A 22 -17.50 -3.30 -18.23
C ILE A 22 -18.45 -4.19 -17.43
N ASP A 23 -19.71 -3.78 -17.26
CA ASP A 23 -20.68 -4.41 -16.34
C ASP A 23 -22.00 -4.80 -17.05
N GLY A 24 -22.00 -4.79 -18.39
CA GLY A 24 -23.17 -5.16 -19.18
C GLY A 24 -24.34 -4.19 -19.02
N PHE A 25 -25.53 -4.67 -19.39
CA PHE A 25 -26.75 -3.86 -19.32
C PHE A 25 -27.16 -3.54 -17.87
N ILE A 26 -26.81 -4.39 -16.90
CA ILE A 26 -27.14 -4.17 -15.48
C ILE A 26 -26.50 -2.88 -14.98
N GLY A 27 -25.19 -2.70 -15.18
CA GLY A 27 -24.49 -1.47 -14.81
C GLY A 27 -25.05 -0.23 -15.51
N MET A 28 -25.41 -0.34 -16.79
CA MET A 28 -26.04 0.76 -17.53
C MET A 28 -27.39 1.15 -16.92
N PHE A 29 -28.27 0.18 -16.64
CA PHE A 29 -29.57 0.44 -16.02
C PHE A 29 -29.41 1.02 -14.61
N GLY A 30 -28.48 0.48 -13.82
CA GLY A 30 -28.13 1.01 -12.51
C GLY A 30 -27.73 2.49 -12.59
N LEU A 31 -26.84 2.84 -13.52
CA LEU A 31 -26.43 4.22 -13.74
C LEU A 31 -27.62 5.11 -14.15
N VAL A 32 -28.49 4.67 -15.06
CA VAL A 32 -29.68 5.44 -15.47
C VAL A 32 -30.61 5.69 -14.29
N ILE A 33 -30.88 4.68 -13.46
CA ILE A 33 -31.72 4.80 -12.26
C ILE A 33 -31.08 5.79 -11.27
N VAL A 34 -29.78 5.67 -11.02
CA VAL A 34 -29.03 6.57 -10.13
C VAL A 34 -29.12 8.02 -10.63
N LEU A 35 -28.89 8.26 -11.93
CA LEU A 35 -29.01 9.58 -12.53
C LEU A 35 -30.43 10.14 -12.43
N PHE A 36 -31.45 9.29 -12.60
CA PHE A 36 -32.84 9.68 -12.44
C PHE A 36 -33.15 10.10 -10.99
N ILE A 37 -32.77 9.28 -10.01
CA ILE A 37 -32.96 9.58 -8.58
C ILE A 37 -32.25 10.88 -8.21
N TYR A 38 -30.98 11.04 -8.58
CA TYR A 38 -30.24 12.27 -8.30
C TYR A 38 -30.85 13.48 -9.00
N SER A 39 -31.38 13.33 -10.22
CA SER A 39 -32.04 14.44 -10.90
C SER A 39 -33.26 14.95 -10.12
N ILE A 40 -34.04 14.05 -9.51
CA ILE A 40 -35.18 14.39 -8.65
C ILE A 40 -34.69 15.08 -7.37
N ILE A 41 -33.70 14.49 -6.68
CA ILE A 41 -33.17 15.03 -5.43
C ILE A 41 -32.58 16.43 -5.62
N PHE A 42 -31.84 16.67 -6.71
CA PHE A 42 -31.17 17.95 -6.95
C PHE A 42 -32.10 19.03 -7.53
N TYR A 43 -33.29 18.68 -8.03
CA TYR A 43 -34.20 19.65 -8.63
C TYR A 43 -34.73 20.70 -7.63
N PRO A 44 -35.16 20.34 -6.40
CA PRO A 44 -35.49 21.32 -5.36
C PRO A 44 -34.32 22.26 -5.03
N PHE A 45 -33.11 21.73 -4.88
CA PHE A 45 -31.91 22.56 -4.63
C PHE A 45 -31.66 23.54 -5.78
N TYR A 46 -31.83 23.08 -7.02
CA TYR A 46 -31.74 23.93 -8.20
C TYR A 46 -32.76 25.09 -8.17
N ILE A 47 -34.03 24.80 -7.81
CA ILE A 47 -35.07 25.83 -7.67
C ILE A 47 -34.68 26.85 -6.61
N VAL A 48 -34.28 26.41 -5.41
CA VAL A 48 -33.86 27.30 -4.32
C VAL A 48 -32.68 28.17 -4.76
N TRP A 49 -31.66 27.57 -5.37
CA TRP A 49 -30.48 28.28 -5.88
C TRP A 49 -30.82 29.34 -6.93
N LYS A 50 -31.74 29.03 -7.86
CA LYS A 50 -32.19 29.98 -8.89
C LYS A 50 -33.02 31.11 -8.30
N LYS A 51 -33.86 30.82 -7.31
CA LYS A 51 -34.63 31.81 -6.55
C LYS A 51 -33.70 32.80 -5.85
N VAL A 52 -32.68 32.31 -5.14
CA VAL A 52 -31.65 33.15 -4.48
C VAL A 52 -30.93 34.05 -5.50
N ARG A 53 -30.60 33.51 -6.67
CA ARG A 53 -29.93 34.27 -7.74
C ARG A 53 -30.85 35.14 -8.59
N LYS A 54 -32.15 35.24 -8.25
CA LYS A 54 -33.18 35.97 -9.02
C LYS A 54 -33.18 35.64 -10.51
N LYS A 55 -32.91 34.38 -10.87
CA LYS A 55 -32.90 33.91 -12.27
C LYS A 55 -34.19 33.16 -12.59
N GLN A 56 -34.59 33.19 -13.87
CA GLN A 56 -35.73 32.42 -14.36
C GLN A 56 -35.58 30.92 -14.08
N PHE A 57 -36.71 30.30 -13.73
CA PHE A 57 -36.81 28.87 -13.50
C PHE A 57 -36.86 28.13 -14.83
N LEU A 58 -36.22 26.97 -14.87
CA LEU A 58 -36.38 26.03 -15.98
C LEU A 58 -37.44 25.01 -15.56
N GLY A 59 -38.33 24.65 -16.48
CA GLY A 59 -39.18 23.46 -16.28
C GLY A 59 -38.33 22.19 -16.19
N TYR A 60 -38.85 21.15 -15.56
CA TYR A 60 -38.12 19.91 -15.25
C TYR A 60 -37.43 19.27 -16.47
N LYS A 61 -38.10 19.23 -17.62
CA LYS A 61 -37.52 18.72 -18.88
C LYS A 61 -36.25 19.46 -19.31
N SER A 62 -36.26 20.79 -19.19
CA SER A 62 -35.10 21.62 -19.53
C SER A 62 -34.00 21.52 -18.47
N TYR A 63 -34.40 21.37 -17.20
CA TYR A 63 -33.47 21.10 -16.10
C TYR A 63 -32.72 19.79 -16.29
N ILE A 64 -33.38 18.69 -16.68
CA ILE A 64 -32.72 17.39 -16.90
C ILE A 64 -31.57 17.51 -17.91
N LEU A 65 -31.78 18.24 -19.02
CA LEU A 65 -30.72 18.42 -20.02
C LEU A 65 -29.51 19.16 -19.44
N VAL A 66 -29.74 20.19 -18.63
CA VAL A 66 -28.67 20.92 -17.94
C VAL A 66 -28.00 20.03 -16.89
N PHE A 67 -28.77 19.24 -16.14
CA PHE A 67 -28.27 18.30 -15.14
C PHE A 67 -27.35 17.27 -15.79
N LEU A 68 -27.79 16.61 -16.87
CA LEU A 68 -26.98 15.64 -17.61
C LEU A 68 -25.72 16.27 -18.21
N GLU A 69 -25.81 17.50 -18.72
CA GLU A 69 -24.62 18.25 -19.17
C GLU A 69 -23.62 18.44 -18.02
N LYS A 70 -24.09 18.79 -16.81
CA LYS A 70 -23.22 18.97 -15.64
C LYS A 70 -22.61 17.66 -15.16
N VAL A 71 -23.41 16.60 -15.07
CA VAL A 71 -22.92 15.27 -14.70
C VAL A 71 -21.86 14.79 -15.70
N SER A 72 -22.14 14.91 -16.99
CA SER A 72 -21.20 14.55 -18.05
C SER A 72 -19.88 15.33 -17.91
N GLY A 73 -19.95 16.64 -17.71
CA GLY A 73 -18.76 17.47 -17.48
C GLY A 73 -17.96 17.06 -16.24
N SER A 74 -18.63 16.76 -15.13
CA SER A 74 -17.97 16.29 -13.91
C SER A 74 -17.34 14.90 -14.07
N LEU A 75 -18.03 13.96 -14.72
CA LEU A 75 -17.50 12.62 -15.02
C LEU A 75 -16.28 12.70 -15.93
N PHE A 76 -16.32 13.54 -16.96
CA PHE A 76 -15.18 13.76 -17.85
C PHE A 76 -13.94 14.25 -17.09
N ILE A 77 -14.12 15.25 -16.22
CA ILE A 77 -13.04 15.76 -15.38
C ILE A 77 -12.52 14.67 -14.43
N LEU A 78 -13.43 13.93 -13.78
CA LEU A 78 -13.05 12.86 -12.84
C LEU A 78 -12.24 11.76 -13.53
N ILE A 79 -12.65 11.32 -14.73
CA ILE A 79 -11.93 10.31 -15.51
C ILE A 79 -10.57 10.82 -15.95
N ILE A 80 -10.46 12.08 -16.35
CA ILE A 80 -9.15 12.67 -16.68
C ILE A 80 -8.25 12.73 -15.45
N LEU A 81 -8.77 13.17 -14.30
CA LEU A 81 -7.99 13.29 -13.07
C LEU A 81 -7.55 11.92 -12.56
N LEU A 82 -8.48 10.97 -12.42
CA LEU A 82 -8.19 9.64 -11.91
C LEU A 82 -7.36 8.82 -12.92
N GLY A 83 -7.76 8.81 -14.19
CA GLY A 83 -7.04 8.10 -15.24
C GLY A 83 -5.66 8.71 -15.49
N GLY A 84 -5.55 10.04 -15.49
CA GLY A 84 -4.28 10.76 -15.60
C GLY A 84 -3.38 10.51 -14.40
N PHE A 85 -3.93 10.51 -13.18
CA PHE A 85 -3.19 10.11 -11.97
C PHE A 85 -2.70 8.67 -12.08
N SER A 86 -3.57 7.72 -12.43
CA SER A 86 -3.20 6.31 -12.51
C SER A 86 -2.14 6.06 -13.59
N TYR A 87 -2.30 6.66 -14.77
CA TYR A 87 -1.30 6.60 -15.83
C TYR A 87 0.04 7.19 -15.42
N TYR A 88 0.04 8.36 -14.79
CA TYR A 88 1.27 9.00 -14.34
C TYR A 88 2.00 8.17 -13.28
N GLN A 89 1.29 7.64 -12.29
CA GLN A 89 1.89 6.85 -11.21
C GLN A 89 2.36 5.47 -11.67
N ASN A 90 1.71 4.85 -12.66
CA ASN A 90 2.09 3.51 -13.12
C ASN A 90 3.13 3.54 -14.25
N GLU A 91 2.96 4.43 -15.24
CA GLU A 91 3.75 4.39 -16.47
C GLU A 91 4.90 5.41 -16.47
N ILE A 92 4.61 6.65 -16.06
CA ILE A 92 5.53 7.77 -16.20
C ILE A 92 6.51 7.84 -15.03
N ASN A 93 6.00 7.66 -13.81
CA ASN A 93 6.80 7.75 -12.59
C ASN A 93 6.42 6.64 -11.59
N PRO A 94 6.63 5.36 -11.92
CA PRO A 94 6.43 4.27 -10.96
C PRO A 94 7.33 4.39 -9.75
N SER A 95 6.88 3.83 -8.63
CA SER A 95 7.68 3.74 -7.42
C SER A 95 8.95 2.92 -7.66
N LYS A 96 10.00 3.29 -6.93
CA LYS A 96 11.29 2.63 -6.97
C LYS A 96 11.58 2.06 -5.59
N MET A 97 12.04 0.81 -5.56
CA MET A 97 12.51 0.15 -4.37
C MET A 97 14.04 0.16 -4.38
N PRO A 98 14.70 0.88 -3.45
CA PRO A 98 16.14 1.01 -3.45
C PRO A 98 16.85 -0.27 -2.95
N VAL A 99 18.04 -0.49 -3.50
CA VAL A 99 19.06 -1.43 -3.00
C VAL A 99 20.28 -0.60 -2.65
N TYR A 100 20.55 -0.48 -1.35
CA TYR A 100 21.66 0.30 -0.82
C TYR A 100 22.88 -0.56 -0.61
N TYR A 101 24.03 -0.12 -1.11
CA TYR A 101 25.32 -0.73 -0.85
C TYR A 101 26.04 0.15 0.17
N LEU A 102 26.23 -0.38 1.37
CA LEU A 102 26.83 0.29 2.51
C LEU A 102 28.20 -0.30 2.81
N SER A 103 29.12 0.52 3.31
CA SER A 103 30.36 0.01 3.89
C SER A 103 30.95 1.01 4.88
N ASN A 104 31.64 0.49 5.90
CA ASN A 104 32.51 1.26 6.80
C ASN A 104 34.01 0.96 6.57
N GLY A 105 34.37 0.29 5.47
CA GLY A 105 35.73 -0.14 5.14
C GLY A 105 36.12 -1.52 5.70
N ASP A 106 35.49 -1.98 6.78
CA ASP A 106 35.67 -3.33 7.32
C ASP A 106 34.55 -4.29 6.89
N LYS A 107 33.30 -3.83 6.90
CA LYS A 107 32.11 -4.57 6.47
C LYS A 107 31.47 -3.95 5.23
N GLU A 108 30.80 -4.80 4.46
CA GLU A 108 29.97 -4.48 3.31
C GLU A 108 28.55 -5.01 3.57
N VAL A 109 27.56 -4.13 3.47
CA VAL A 109 26.15 -4.49 3.64
C VAL A 109 25.37 -4.08 2.39
N ILE A 110 24.67 -5.03 1.78
CA ILE A 110 23.68 -4.76 0.74
C ILE A 110 22.31 -4.75 1.42
N PHE A 111 21.72 -3.59 1.63
CA PHE A 111 20.35 -3.47 2.15
C PHE A 111 19.37 -3.44 0.98
N HIS A 112 18.67 -4.55 0.78
CA HIS A 112 17.64 -4.68 -0.22
C HIS A 112 16.28 -4.30 0.38
N GLY A 113 15.75 -3.13 -0.01
CA GLY A 113 14.40 -2.73 0.38
C GLY A 113 13.36 -3.73 -0.13
N MET A 114 12.44 -4.13 0.74
CA MET A 114 11.38 -5.07 0.43
C MET A 114 10.00 -4.43 0.58
N SER A 115 9.04 -5.00 -0.15
CA SER A 115 7.60 -4.81 0.01
C SER A 115 6.97 -6.19 0.19
N HIS A 116 5.98 -6.32 1.07
CA HIS A 116 5.29 -7.60 1.28
C HIS A 116 4.41 -8.01 0.09
N ILE A 117 4.04 -7.06 -0.77
CA ILE A 117 3.37 -7.31 -2.05
C ILE A 117 4.10 -6.58 -3.18
N GLY A 118 4.26 -7.24 -4.32
CA GLY A 118 5.00 -6.71 -5.47
C GLY A 118 4.79 -7.55 -6.72
N THR A 119 5.34 -7.12 -7.86
CA THR A 119 5.31 -7.90 -9.10
C THR A 119 6.18 -9.15 -8.99
N GLN A 120 5.89 -10.17 -9.80
CA GLN A 120 6.77 -11.34 -9.89
C GLN A 120 8.19 -10.93 -10.33
N ASP A 121 8.29 -10.04 -11.32
CA ASP A 121 9.57 -9.51 -11.81
C ASP A 121 10.40 -8.86 -10.70
N PHE A 122 9.75 -8.15 -9.75
CA PHE A 122 10.44 -7.58 -8.61
C PHE A 122 11.12 -8.67 -7.76
N TYR A 123 10.39 -9.72 -7.38
CA TYR A 123 10.94 -10.81 -6.57
C TYR A 123 11.95 -11.67 -7.33
N ASP A 124 11.79 -11.84 -8.64
CA ASP A 124 12.77 -12.53 -9.48
C ASP A 124 14.10 -11.75 -9.52
N ASN A 125 14.05 -10.41 -9.55
CA ASN A 125 15.24 -9.57 -9.45
C ASN A 125 15.87 -9.61 -8.05
N VAL A 126 15.07 -9.61 -6.97
CA VAL A 126 15.56 -9.83 -5.60
C VAL A 126 16.32 -11.15 -5.53
N LYS A 127 15.71 -12.23 -6.03
CA LYS A 127 16.31 -13.57 -6.07
C LYS A 127 17.62 -13.60 -6.84
N LYS A 128 17.67 -12.96 -8.02
CA LYS A 128 18.92 -12.82 -8.80
C LYS A 128 20.01 -12.08 -8.03
N ASN A 129 19.66 -11.00 -7.34
CA ASN A 129 20.59 -10.22 -6.53
C ASN A 129 21.14 -11.03 -5.36
N ILE A 130 20.30 -11.81 -4.68
CA ILE A 130 20.72 -12.73 -3.61
C ILE A 130 21.67 -13.79 -4.16
N ILE A 131 21.31 -14.47 -5.25
CA ILE A 131 22.16 -15.51 -5.86
C ILE A 131 23.53 -14.94 -6.23
N LYS A 132 23.56 -13.75 -6.85
CA LYS A 132 24.80 -13.07 -7.22
C LYS A 132 25.64 -12.76 -5.97
N SER A 133 25.04 -12.13 -4.96
CA SER A 133 25.74 -11.73 -3.74
C SER A 133 26.27 -12.94 -2.97
N LYS A 134 25.49 -14.03 -2.87
CA LYS A 134 25.94 -15.26 -2.19
C LYS A 134 27.09 -15.94 -2.92
N LYS A 135 27.17 -15.85 -4.26
CA LYS A 135 28.35 -16.29 -5.03
C LYS A 135 29.59 -15.42 -4.74
N ASP A 136 29.38 -14.14 -4.42
CA ASP A 136 30.44 -13.18 -4.07
C ASP A 136 30.82 -13.22 -2.57
N GLY A 137 30.35 -14.25 -1.84
CA GLY A 137 30.69 -14.51 -0.44
C GLY A 137 29.80 -13.82 0.60
N TYR A 138 28.68 -13.22 0.18
CA TYR A 138 27.72 -12.62 1.11
C TYR A 138 26.89 -13.70 1.84
N VAL A 139 26.52 -13.43 3.09
CA VAL A 139 25.49 -14.18 3.82
C VAL A 139 24.14 -13.45 3.78
N LEU A 140 23.03 -14.18 3.83
CA LEU A 140 21.69 -13.59 3.79
C LEU A 140 21.13 -13.37 5.19
N PHE A 141 20.78 -12.14 5.50
CA PHE A 141 19.99 -11.74 6.66
C PHE A 141 18.59 -11.38 6.16
N PHE A 142 17.53 -11.95 6.75
CA PHE A 142 16.18 -11.74 6.24
C PHE A 142 15.16 -11.43 7.33
N GLU A 143 14.15 -10.64 6.94
CA GLU A 143 12.95 -10.34 7.71
C GLU A 143 12.00 -11.54 7.76
N GLY A 144 11.44 -11.80 8.94
CA GLY A 144 10.50 -12.89 9.12
C GLY A 144 10.12 -13.03 10.58
N VAL A 145 9.23 -12.14 11.05
CA VAL A 145 8.74 -12.14 12.43
C VAL A 145 8.45 -13.56 12.89
N LYS A 146 9.17 -13.99 13.92
CA LYS A 146 9.13 -15.37 14.40
C LYS A 146 7.80 -15.61 15.12
N PRO A 147 7.26 -16.84 15.06
CA PRO A 147 6.03 -17.16 15.79
C PRO A 147 6.21 -16.89 17.29
N GLY A 148 5.14 -16.50 17.96
CA GLY A 148 5.07 -16.37 19.41
C GLY A 148 3.95 -17.22 20.01
N SER A 149 3.73 -17.05 21.30
CA SER A 149 2.61 -17.67 22.01
C SER A 149 1.25 -17.20 21.47
N LYS A 150 0.21 -18.01 21.67
CA LYS A 150 -1.16 -17.64 21.30
C LYS A 150 -1.61 -16.35 22.00
N GLU A 151 -1.22 -16.18 23.26
CA GLU A 151 -1.53 -14.98 24.03
C GLU A 151 -0.93 -13.72 23.40
N SER A 152 0.36 -13.75 23.07
CA SER A 152 1.01 -12.61 22.41
C SER A 152 0.43 -12.33 21.03
N LEU A 153 0.05 -13.37 20.27
CA LEU A 153 -0.63 -13.18 18.99
C LEU A 153 -1.99 -12.50 19.15
N ASP A 154 -2.78 -12.90 20.15
CA ASP A 154 -4.08 -12.27 20.44
C ASP A 154 -3.90 -10.80 20.88
N LYS A 155 -2.90 -10.51 21.72
CA LYS A 155 -2.52 -9.14 22.11
C LYS A 155 -2.07 -8.32 20.90
N PHE A 156 -1.25 -8.90 20.03
CA PHE A 156 -0.76 -8.25 18.80
C PHE A 156 -1.91 -7.88 17.89
N ASN A 157 -2.82 -8.82 17.61
CA ASN A 157 -4.01 -8.60 16.79
C ASN A 157 -4.90 -7.48 17.37
N ASN A 158 -5.09 -7.46 18.69
CA ASN A 158 -5.85 -6.41 19.37
C ASN A 158 -5.18 -5.04 19.24
N ALA A 159 -3.86 -4.97 19.37
CA ALA A 159 -3.11 -3.72 19.29
C ALA A 159 -3.08 -3.15 17.85
N ILE A 160 -3.00 -3.99 16.81
CA ILE A 160 -3.11 -3.54 15.41
C ILE A 160 -4.56 -3.36 14.94
N GLY A 161 -5.55 -3.89 15.67
CA GLY A 161 -6.98 -3.83 15.31
C GLY A 161 -7.38 -4.68 14.09
N VAL A 162 -6.51 -5.58 13.64
CA VAL A 162 -6.63 -6.42 12.46
C VAL A 162 -6.25 -7.85 12.85
N LYS A 163 -6.94 -8.84 12.28
CA LYS A 163 -6.49 -10.23 12.41
C LYS A 163 -5.25 -10.46 11.54
N PHE A 164 -4.08 -10.57 12.17
CA PHE A 164 -2.85 -10.91 11.50
C PHE A 164 -2.83 -12.41 11.16
N GLU A 165 -3.42 -12.76 10.02
CA GLU A 165 -3.48 -14.13 9.53
C GLU A 165 -2.46 -14.38 8.41
N LYS A 166 -2.07 -15.64 8.25
CA LYS A 166 -1.08 -16.09 7.25
C LYS A 166 -1.44 -15.69 5.81
N ASN A 167 -2.73 -15.53 5.50
CA ASN A 167 -3.23 -15.22 4.17
C ASN A 167 -3.45 -13.71 3.92
N LEU A 168 -3.19 -12.82 4.90
CA LEU A 168 -3.47 -11.38 4.78
C LEU A 168 -2.84 -10.78 3.51
N TYR A 169 -1.53 -10.97 3.35
CA TYR A 169 -0.80 -10.44 2.20
C TYR A 169 -1.14 -11.17 0.89
N GLU A 170 -1.53 -12.45 0.96
CA GLU A 170 -2.02 -13.18 -0.22
C GLU A 170 -3.33 -12.58 -0.73
N SER A 171 -4.29 -12.35 0.15
CA SER A 171 -5.57 -11.70 -0.17
C SER A 171 -5.34 -10.30 -0.75
N LEU A 172 -4.54 -9.48 -0.06
CA LEU A 172 -4.20 -8.14 -0.55
C LEU A 172 -3.55 -8.19 -1.94
N SER A 173 -2.58 -9.09 -2.16
CA SER A 173 -1.90 -9.19 -3.45
C SER A 173 -2.87 -9.37 -4.63
N LYS A 174 -3.96 -10.15 -4.45
CA LYS A 174 -5.00 -10.35 -5.48
C LYS A 174 -5.74 -9.05 -5.83
N LEU A 175 -6.07 -8.24 -4.82
CA LEU A 175 -6.74 -6.94 -5.00
C LEU A 175 -5.88 -5.91 -5.75
N TYR A 176 -4.55 -6.03 -5.66
CA TYR A 176 -3.59 -5.17 -6.33
C TYR A 176 -3.03 -5.78 -7.63
N GLY A 177 -3.43 -7.00 -8.00
CA GLY A 177 -2.85 -7.72 -9.14
C GLY A 177 -1.34 -7.97 -9.01
N LEU A 178 -0.90 -8.24 -7.79
CA LEU A 178 0.49 -8.48 -7.39
C LEU A 178 0.62 -9.88 -6.80
N VAL A 179 1.82 -10.25 -6.36
CA VAL A 179 2.07 -11.46 -5.56
C VAL A 179 2.63 -11.09 -4.18
N ASN A 180 2.38 -11.94 -3.19
CA ASN A 180 2.94 -11.76 -1.85
C ASN A 180 4.38 -12.28 -1.75
N GLN A 181 5.19 -11.65 -0.91
CA GLN A 181 6.52 -12.10 -0.59
C GLN A 181 6.48 -13.51 0.03
N LYS A 182 7.36 -14.40 -0.45
CA LYS A 182 7.56 -15.74 0.11
C LYS A 182 9.04 -15.94 0.41
N ASN A 183 9.40 -15.94 1.69
CA ASN A 183 10.80 -16.08 2.09
C ASN A 183 11.44 -17.36 1.53
N SER A 184 10.69 -18.45 1.44
CA SER A 184 11.15 -19.72 0.83
C SER A 184 11.77 -19.56 -0.55
N ASP A 185 11.40 -18.53 -1.31
CA ASP A 185 11.90 -18.31 -2.67
C ASP A 185 13.33 -17.75 -2.68
N PHE A 186 13.81 -17.27 -1.52
CA PHE A 186 15.10 -16.63 -1.30
C PHE A 186 16.07 -17.45 -0.43
N LEU A 187 15.56 -18.41 0.34
CA LEU A 187 16.37 -19.23 1.26
C LEU A 187 17.05 -20.40 0.52
N LEU A 188 18.16 -20.88 1.10
CA LEU A 188 18.95 -22.01 0.64
C LEU A 188 19.45 -21.89 -0.80
N LEU A 189 19.50 -20.67 -1.33
CA LEU A 189 20.08 -20.37 -2.62
C LEU A 189 21.60 -20.36 -2.50
N VAL A 190 22.30 -21.11 -3.35
CA VAL A 190 23.78 -21.22 -3.39
C VAL A 190 24.41 -21.92 -2.17
N ASN A 191 24.03 -21.56 -0.95
CA ASN A 191 24.48 -22.15 0.32
C ASN A 191 23.39 -22.00 1.39
N ASN A 192 23.64 -22.50 2.60
CA ASN A 192 22.71 -22.48 3.74
C ASN A 192 22.99 -21.36 4.78
N LEU A 193 23.75 -20.32 4.40
CA LEU A 193 24.07 -19.20 5.28
C LEU A 193 22.97 -18.13 5.23
N ASP A 194 21.80 -18.52 5.71
CA ASP A 194 20.60 -17.67 5.78
C ASP A 194 20.17 -17.52 7.24
N PHE A 195 20.03 -16.27 7.70
CA PHE A 195 19.79 -15.94 9.10
C PHE A 195 18.54 -15.09 9.23
N ASN A 196 17.54 -15.61 9.96
CA ASN A 196 16.38 -14.82 10.36
C ASN A 196 16.80 -13.87 11.50
N ILE A 197 16.92 -12.59 11.18
CA ILE A 197 17.36 -11.54 12.10
C ILE A 197 16.20 -10.67 12.58
N ASP A 198 15.04 -11.30 12.80
CA ASP A 198 13.83 -10.63 13.24
C ASP A 198 13.43 -11.00 14.67
N LEU A 199 12.56 -10.19 15.26
CA LEU A 199 11.93 -10.47 16.55
C LEU A 199 10.84 -11.54 16.40
N SER A 200 10.55 -12.21 17.49
CA SER A 200 9.31 -12.98 17.67
C SER A 200 8.14 -12.09 18.05
N ILE A 201 6.92 -12.59 17.83
CA ILE A 201 5.71 -11.92 18.33
C ILE A 201 5.76 -11.75 19.86
N ASP A 202 6.33 -12.71 20.59
CA ASP A 202 6.49 -12.60 22.05
C ASP A 202 7.41 -11.43 22.43
N GLU A 203 8.54 -11.27 21.74
CA GLU A 203 9.46 -10.14 21.97
C GLU A 203 8.83 -8.79 21.60
N ILE A 204 8.10 -8.73 20.47
CA ILE A 204 7.40 -7.51 20.04
C ILE A 204 6.38 -7.08 21.11
N ILE A 205 5.58 -8.01 21.63
CA ILE A 205 4.61 -7.71 22.68
C ILE A 205 5.31 -7.30 23.97
N HIS A 206 6.39 -7.98 24.35
CA HIS A 206 7.17 -7.61 25.52
C HIS A 206 7.68 -6.16 25.44
N TYR A 207 8.23 -5.74 24.29
CA TYR A 207 8.67 -4.35 24.11
C TYR A 207 7.49 -3.36 24.10
N TYR A 208 6.37 -3.72 23.47
CA TYR A 208 5.17 -2.90 23.44
C TYR A 208 4.58 -2.67 24.84
N GLU A 209 4.46 -3.72 25.63
CA GLU A 209 3.96 -3.63 27.01
C GLU A 209 4.91 -2.82 27.90
N ASN A 210 6.22 -3.05 27.81
CA ASN A 210 7.19 -2.28 28.60
C ASN A 210 7.25 -0.79 28.21
N THR A 211 6.96 -0.46 26.95
CA THR A 211 6.87 0.95 26.50
C THR A 211 5.59 1.59 27.06
N ASN A 212 4.48 0.85 27.11
CA ASN A 212 3.19 1.31 27.63
C ASN A 212 3.08 1.35 29.16
N GLU A 213 3.77 0.48 29.90
CA GLU A 213 3.83 0.56 31.37
C GLU A 213 4.42 1.91 31.84
N SER A 214 5.22 2.57 30.99
CA SER A 214 5.73 3.93 31.26
C SER A 214 4.69 5.04 31.06
N ILE A 215 3.60 4.76 30.32
CA ILE A 215 2.50 5.69 30.00
C ILE A 215 1.32 5.50 30.98
N ASP A 216 1.15 4.30 31.55
CA ASP A 216 0.07 3.99 32.51
C ASP A 216 0.20 4.67 33.89
N ASN A 217 1.26 5.46 34.14
CA ASN A 217 1.29 6.40 35.26
C ASN A 217 0.40 7.65 35.06
N PHE A 218 -0.21 7.83 33.89
CA PHE A 218 -1.21 8.89 33.64
C PHE A 218 -2.41 8.39 32.81
N GLY A 219 -3.17 7.44 33.36
CA GLY A 219 -4.63 7.44 33.26
C GLY A 219 -5.28 6.87 31.98
N ASN A 220 -5.98 5.75 32.20
CA ASN A 220 -7.14 5.25 31.44
C ASN A 220 -6.91 4.79 29.99
N ILE A 221 -6.50 3.53 29.83
CA ILE A 221 -6.82 2.77 28.62
C ILE A 221 -8.32 2.46 28.61
N LYS A 222 -9.06 3.13 27.73
CA LYS A 222 -10.44 2.74 27.39
C LYS A 222 -10.41 1.38 26.70
N ASN A 223 -10.85 0.35 27.43
CA ASN A 223 -11.24 -0.94 26.87
C ASN A 223 -12.54 -0.82 26.06
N ASP A 224 -12.49 -0.11 24.93
CA ASP A 224 -13.47 -0.35 23.87
C ASP A 224 -12.99 -1.59 23.12
N LYS A 225 -13.63 -2.75 23.35
CA LYS A 225 -13.46 -3.95 22.53
C LYS A 225 -13.85 -3.62 21.10
N LYS A 226 -12.90 -3.12 20.32
CA LYS A 226 -13.05 -2.88 18.90
C LYS A 226 -13.05 -4.25 18.21
N GLU A 227 -14.10 -4.53 17.46
CA GLU A 227 -14.17 -5.76 16.66
C GLU A 227 -12.99 -5.80 15.69
N LEU A 228 -12.22 -6.89 15.73
CA LEU A 228 -11.04 -7.05 14.88
C LEU A 228 -11.47 -7.13 13.42
N VAL A 229 -10.85 -6.31 12.57
CA VAL A 229 -11.13 -6.33 11.14
C VAL A 229 -10.44 -7.54 10.50
N ASP A 230 -11.23 -8.37 9.82
CA ASP A 230 -10.75 -9.47 8.99
C ASP A 230 -10.60 -9.00 7.55
N ILE A 231 -9.42 -8.44 7.24
CA ILE A 231 -9.12 -7.89 5.92
C ILE A 231 -9.20 -8.98 4.85
N SER A 232 -8.77 -10.21 5.15
CA SER A 232 -8.82 -11.33 4.18
C SER A 232 -10.25 -11.64 3.76
N SER A 233 -11.19 -11.67 4.70
CA SER A 233 -12.62 -11.87 4.42
C SER A 233 -13.21 -10.71 3.60
N GLU A 234 -12.93 -9.46 3.98
CA GLU A 234 -13.42 -8.28 3.26
C GLU A 234 -12.88 -8.22 1.83
N VAL A 235 -11.60 -8.51 1.62
CA VAL A 235 -11.00 -8.58 0.27
C VAL A 235 -11.65 -9.69 -0.55
N THR A 236 -11.88 -10.87 0.04
CA THR A 236 -12.56 -11.99 -0.65
C THR A 236 -13.98 -11.61 -1.07
N LYS A 237 -14.71 -10.89 -0.22
CA LYS A 237 -16.04 -10.38 -0.52
C LYS A 237 -16.02 -9.39 -1.70
N VAL A 238 -15.08 -8.45 -1.71
CA VAL A 238 -14.90 -7.51 -2.83
C VAL A 238 -14.58 -8.27 -4.12
N LEU A 239 -13.61 -9.19 -4.08
CA LEU A 239 -13.20 -9.96 -5.27
C LEU A 239 -14.33 -10.83 -5.84
N SER A 240 -15.22 -11.37 -5.00
CA SER A 240 -16.34 -12.20 -5.48
C SER A 240 -17.47 -11.42 -6.13
N GLN A 241 -17.51 -10.09 -5.96
CA GLN A 241 -18.51 -9.21 -6.57
C GLN A 241 -18.06 -8.61 -7.91
N LEU A 242 -16.76 -8.71 -8.24
CA LEU A 242 -16.19 -8.09 -9.42
C LEU A 242 -16.07 -9.10 -10.55
N ASN A 243 -16.43 -8.68 -11.76
CA ASN A 243 -16.07 -9.42 -12.97
C ASN A 243 -14.61 -9.12 -13.39
N GLU A 244 -14.08 -9.90 -14.35
CA GLU A 244 -12.68 -9.75 -14.78
C GLU A 244 -12.32 -8.35 -15.28
N LYS A 245 -13.24 -7.64 -15.94
CA LYS A 245 -12.98 -6.30 -16.50
C LYS A 245 -12.96 -5.24 -15.40
N GLU A 246 -13.90 -5.33 -14.47
CA GLU A 246 -13.94 -4.47 -13.29
C GLU A 246 -12.69 -4.66 -12.43
N LEU A 247 -12.28 -5.92 -12.22
CA LEU A 247 -11.06 -6.25 -11.50
C LEU A 247 -9.83 -5.65 -12.17
N LYS A 248 -9.70 -5.71 -13.49
CA LYS A 248 -8.56 -5.10 -14.22
C LYS A 248 -8.48 -3.58 -14.00
N ILE A 249 -9.61 -2.88 -14.04
CA ILE A 249 -9.67 -1.43 -13.78
C ILE A 249 -9.26 -1.14 -12.34
N LEU A 250 -9.84 -1.89 -11.39
CA LEU A 250 -9.56 -1.72 -9.97
C LEU A 250 -8.08 -1.96 -9.66
N VAL A 251 -7.49 -3.03 -10.20
CA VAL A 251 -6.06 -3.36 -10.08
C VAL A 251 -5.21 -2.20 -10.58
N TYR A 252 -5.49 -1.65 -11.76
CA TYR A 252 -4.71 -0.55 -12.32
C TYR A 252 -4.74 0.71 -11.42
N ILE A 253 -5.92 1.06 -10.90
CA ILE A 253 -6.07 2.17 -9.95
C ILE A 253 -5.33 1.87 -8.64
N ASN A 254 -5.49 0.67 -8.10
CA ASN A 254 -4.86 0.24 -6.85
C ASN A 254 -3.32 0.25 -6.94
N GLN A 255 -2.75 -0.19 -8.06
CA GLN A 255 -1.32 -0.09 -8.34
C GLN A 255 -0.84 1.36 -8.33
N SER A 256 -1.64 2.30 -8.86
CA SER A 256 -1.29 3.72 -8.84
C SER A 256 -1.28 4.30 -7.42
N ILE A 257 -2.18 3.83 -6.56
CA ILE A 257 -2.24 4.20 -5.15
C ILE A 257 -1.01 3.67 -4.41
N ILE A 258 -0.62 2.40 -4.59
CA ILE A 258 0.61 1.87 -3.98
C ILE A 258 1.85 2.61 -4.49
N ASN A 259 1.96 2.83 -5.81
CA ASN A 259 3.05 3.61 -6.37
C ASN A 259 3.15 5.01 -5.73
N PHE A 260 2.01 5.65 -5.49
CA PHE A 260 1.96 6.92 -4.78
C PHE A 260 2.38 6.78 -3.31
N ILE A 261 1.85 5.81 -2.56
CA ILE A 261 2.18 5.60 -1.14
C ILE A 261 3.68 5.35 -0.95
N ILE A 262 4.28 4.46 -1.75
CA ILE A 262 5.70 4.09 -1.61
C ILE A 262 6.61 5.31 -1.80
N LYS A 263 6.26 6.22 -2.72
CA LYS A 263 7.07 7.40 -3.05
C LYS A 263 6.92 8.58 -2.08
N ASN A 264 5.87 8.61 -1.27
CA ASN A 264 5.54 9.77 -0.45
C ASN A 264 5.64 9.39 1.03
N ASP A 265 6.78 9.69 1.64
CA ASP A 265 7.06 9.33 3.04
C ASP A 265 6.00 9.89 4.00
N SER A 266 5.61 11.17 3.85
CA SER A 266 4.57 11.78 4.69
C SER A 266 3.21 11.11 4.54
N PHE A 267 2.88 10.61 3.35
CA PHE A 267 1.61 9.90 3.14
C PHE A 267 1.70 8.47 3.69
N ARG A 268 2.85 7.81 3.55
CA ARG A 268 3.12 6.52 4.17
C ARG A 268 2.99 6.61 5.68
N GLU A 269 3.61 7.59 6.31
CA GLU A 269 3.50 7.88 7.74
C GLU A 269 2.05 8.16 8.15
N PHE A 270 1.34 9.02 7.43
CA PHE A 270 -0.08 9.30 7.69
C PHE A 270 -0.96 8.04 7.63
N VAL A 271 -0.77 7.20 6.61
CA VAL A 271 -1.52 5.94 6.46
C VAL A 271 -1.17 4.99 7.60
N THR A 272 0.11 4.87 7.95
CA THR A 272 0.54 3.97 9.01
C THR A 272 0.02 4.39 10.38
N ASN A 273 0.14 5.66 10.76
CA ASN A 273 -0.33 6.17 12.06
C ASN A 273 -1.86 6.10 12.19
N LYS A 274 -2.59 6.07 11.07
CA LYS A 274 -4.05 5.86 11.05
C LYS A 274 -4.45 4.39 11.17
N LEU A 275 -3.62 3.48 10.69
CA LEU A 275 -3.93 2.05 10.60
C LEU A 275 -3.35 1.23 11.76
N ALA A 276 -2.23 1.65 12.32
CA ALA A 276 -1.55 1.00 13.44
C ALA A 276 -1.60 1.87 14.70
N ASN A 277 -1.56 1.22 15.87
CA ASN A 277 -1.26 1.90 17.12
C ASN A 277 0.18 2.46 17.03
N GLU A 278 0.34 3.76 17.32
CA GLU A 278 1.60 4.50 17.20
C GLU A 278 2.71 3.84 18.05
N ASP A 279 2.43 3.49 19.31
CA ASP A 279 3.40 2.85 20.21
C ASP A 279 3.81 1.45 19.72
N LEU A 280 2.87 0.70 19.15
CA LEU A 280 3.20 -0.59 18.54
C LEU A 280 4.01 -0.41 17.25
N PHE A 281 3.72 0.63 16.48
CA PHE A 281 4.44 0.90 15.25
C PHE A 281 5.90 1.30 15.53
N ASP A 282 6.14 2.08 16.59
CA ASP A 282 7.48 2.40 17.07
C ASP A 282 8.26 1.13 17.44
N VAL A 283 7.64 0.17 18.13
CA VAL A 283 8.28 -1.14 18.38
C VAL A 283 8.54 -1.90 17.08
N LEU A 284 7.56 -1.91 16.16
CA LEU A 284 7.67 -2.59 14.86
C LEU A 284 8.73 -1.98 13.94
N LEU A 285 9.14 -0.73 14.15
CA LEU A 285 10.23 -0.10 13.43
C LEU A 285 11.52 -0.06 14.26
N ASP A 286 11.55 0.69 15.35
CA ASP A 286 12.78 1.08 16.05
C ASP A 286 13.45 -0.10 16.74
N LYS A 287 12.70 -0.93 17.46
CA LYS A 287 13.30 -2.11 18.13
C LYS A 287 13.81 -3.13 17.12
N ARG A 288 13.12 -3.29 15.99
CA ARG A 288 13.57 -4.16 14.91
C ARG A 288 14.80 -3.57 14.20
N ASN A 289 14.92 -2.25 14.08
CA ASN A 289 16.13 -1.58 13.59
C ASN A 289 17.35 -1.87 14.49
N GLU A 290 17.18 -1.80 15.81
CA GLU A 290 18.24 -2.14 16.78
C GLU A 290 18.73 -3.58 16.61
N VAL A 291 17.81 -4.54 16.41
CA VAL A 291 18.14 -5.95 16.19
C VAL A 291 18.93 -6.14 14.90
N ILE A 292 18.55 -5.47 13.81
CA ILE A 292 19.27 -5.53 12.53
C ILE A 292 20.71 -5.04 12.72
N VAL A 293 20.89 -3.87 13.35
CA VAL A 293 22.23 -3.29 13.55
C VAL A 293 23.09 -4.17 14.44
N LYS A 294 22.53 -4.66 15.56
CA LYS A 294 23.24 -5.60 16.43
C LYS A 294 23.66 -6.86 15.68
N ALA A 295 22.78 -7.43 14.85
CA ALA A 295 23.11 -8.59 14.03
C ALA A 295 24.24 -8.30 13.03
N ILE A 296 24.28 -7.11 12.42
CA ILE A 296 25.37 -6.68 11.53
C ILE A 296 26.69 -6.61 12.29
N GLU A 297 26.71 -5.96 13.45
CA GLU A 297 27.93 -5.74 14.24
C GLU A 297 28.48 -7.04 14.84
N ASP A 298 27.62 -7.82 15.51
CA ASP A 298 27.99 -9.08 16.16
C ASP A 298 28.34 -10.18 15.14
N SER A 299 27.97 -10.00 13.87
CA SER A 299 28.26 -10.97 12.81
C SER A 299 29.76 -11.08 12.53
N ARG A 300 30.25 -12.32 12.54
CA ARG A 300 31.60 -12.65 12.05
C ARG A 300 31.77 -12.44 10.54
N TYR A 301 30.67 -12.35 9.78
CA TYR A 301 30.72 -12.20 8.33
C TYR A 301 30.89 -10.72 7.96
N LYS A 302 31.85 -10.43 7.08
CA LYS A 302 32.12 -9.08 6.60
C LYS A 302 31.24 -8.65 5.44
N LYS A 303 30.62 -9.61 4.73
CA LYS A 303 29.74 -9.36 3.58
C LYS A 303 28.34 -9.88 3.89
N ILE A 304 27.37 -8.97 3.97
CA ILE A 304 26.00 -9.28 4.41
C ILE A 304 25.02 -8.68 3.41
N ILE A 305 24.10 -9.50 2.89
CA ILE A 305 22.93 -9.01 2.15
C ILE A 305 21.71 -9.12 3.05
N ILE A 306 20.95 -8.05 3.16
CA ILE A 306 19.78 -7.93 4.01
C ILE A 306 18.55 -7.78 3.13
N THR A 307 17.50 -8.57 3.36
CA THR A 307 16.16 -8.35 2.78
C THR A 307 15.19 -7.98 3.89
N TYR A 308 14.80 -6.70 3.92
CA TYR A 308 13.94 -6.14 4.97
C TYR A 308 13.03 -5.04 4.41
N GLY A 309 11.89 -4.79 5.04
CA GLY A 309 10.96 -3.73 4.67
C GLY A 309 11.63 -2.36 4.54
N LEU A 310 11.30 -1.61 3.48
CA LEU A 310 11.94 -0.32 3.15
C LEU A 310 11.99 0.67 4.32
N MET A 311 10.94 0.69 5.15
CA MET A 311 10.80 1.65 6.26
C MET A 311 11.89 1.51 7.33
N HIS A 312 12.60 0.38 7.36
CA HIS A 312 13.69 0.16 8.32
C HIS A 312 15.00 0.83 7.93
N PHE A 313 15.20 1.16 6.65
CA PHE A 313 16.51 1.59 6.16
C PHE A 313 17.05 2.83 6.87
N ASP A 314 16.25 3.89 6.99
CA ASP A 314 16.71 5.17 7.56
C ASP A 314 17.09 5.02 9.04
N GLY A 315 16.31 4.26 9.81
CA GLY A 315 16.60 3.94 11.21
C GLY A 315 17.85 3.09 11.36
N VAL A 316 18.00 2.05 10.52
CA VAL A 316 19.20 1.19 10.49
C VAL A 316 20.45 2.00 10.13
N LEU A 317 20.39 2.84 9.09
CA LEU A 317 21.54 3.66 8.68
C LEU A 317 21.93 4.66 9.76
N LYS A 318 20.96 5.29 10.43
CA LYS A 318 21.20 6.20 11.55
C LYS A 318 21.90 5.49 12.69
N LEU A 319 21.42 4.30 13.07
CA LEU A 319 22.02 3.50 14.15
C LEU A 319 23.43 3.01 13.78
N LEU A 320 23.65 2.51 12.56
CA LEU A 320 24.99 2.13 12.08
C LEU A 320 25.97 3.31 12.19
N LYS A 321 25.59 4.49 11.69
CA LYS A 321 26.44 5.70 11.77
C LYS A 321 26.69 6.19 13.18
N SER A 322 25.75 5.97 14.09
CA SER A 322 25.92 6.35 15.51
C SER A 322 26.97 5.50 16.22
N GLN A 323 27.15 4.24 15.79
CA GLN A 323 28.12 3.30 16.35
C GLN A 323 29.48 3.41 15.64
N ASP A 324 29.46 3.59 14.31
CA ASP A 324 30.65 3.84 13.51
C ASP A 324 30.35 4.87 12.41
N SER A 325 30.93 6.07 12.57
CA SER A 325 30.75 7.18 11.63
C SER A 325 31.32 6.90 10.23
N ALA A 326 32.13 5.85 10.03
CA ALA A 326 32.69 5.48 8.74
C ALA A 326 31.66 4.83 7.80
N TRP A 327 30.48 4.41 8.30
CA TRP A 327 29.41 3.88 7.47
C TRP A 327 28.92 4.89 6.43
N GLU A 328 29.03 4.53 5.15
CA GLU A 328 28.54 5.35 4.05
C GLU A 328 27.82 4.55 2.97
N ILE A 329 26.91 5.23 2.26
CA ILE A 329 26.22 4.68 1.09
C ILE A 329 27.18 4.80 -0.10
N LYS A 330 27.70 3.66 -0.55
CA LYS A 330 28.60 3.56 -1.71
C LYS A 330 27.85 3.62 -3.02
N LYS A 331 26.65 3.04 -3.07
CA LYS A 331 25.84 2.92 -4.29
C LYS A 331 24.36 2.73 -3.93
N ILE A 332 23.50 3.23 -4.81
CA ILE A 332 22.06 2.95 -4.78
C ILE A 332 21.67 2.39 -6.15
N GLU A 333 21.03 1.22 -6.15
CA GLU A 333 20.32 0.68 -7.31
C GLU A 333 18.82 0.72 -7.05
N TYR A 334 18.00 0.53 -8.09
CA TYR A 334 16.55 0.59 -7.98
C TYR A 334 15.89 -0.57 -8.71
N LEU A 335 14.95 -1.22 -8.02
CA LEU A 335 13.97 -2.12 -8.61
C LEU A 335 12.59 -1.46 -8.64
N TYR A 336 11.64 -2.05 -9.36
CA TYR A 336 10.28 -1.52 -9.48
C TYR A 336 9.29 -2.52 -8.88
N PRO A 337 8.72 -2.26 -7.69
CA PRO A 337 7.89 -3.23 -7.00
C PRO A 337 6.50 -3.39 -7.64
N VAL A 338 6.03 -2.40 -8.41
CA VAL A 338 4.65 -2.34 -8.95
C VAL A 338 4.62 -2.05 -10.46
N LYS A 339 5.77 -1.95 -11.12
CA LYS A 339 5.82 -1.78 -12.58
C LYS A 339 5.94 -3.16 -13.22
N ASN A 340 4.98 -3.52 -14.08
CA ASN A 340 5.15 -4.66 -14.98
C ASN A 340 6.08 -4.22 -16.12
N ALA A 341 7.04 -5.08 -16.49
CA ALA A 341 8.02 -4.80 -17.54
C ALA A 341 7.38 -4.63 -18.93
#